data_AF-F0H9D1-F1
#
_entry.id   AF-F0H9D1-F1
#
_cell.length_a   1.000
_cell.length_b   1.000
_cell.length_c   1.000
_cell.angle_alpha   90.00
_cell.angle_beta   90.00
_cell.angle_gamma   90.00
#
_symmetry.space_group_name_H-M   'P 1'
#
loop_
_entity.id
_entity.type
_entity.pdbx_description
1 polymer ?
#
loop_
_entity_poly.entity_id
_entity_poly.type
_entity_poly.pdbx_seq_one_letter_code
_entity_poly.pdbx_strand_id
1 'polypeptide(L)' 'MKEVNYEEAVHQLENIVEKMERGELDVDSMVSQLKRAQELVKLCKKKLKHTDDEIQKLLSDQ' A
#
# COMPACT_ATOMS: atom_id res chain seq x y z
N MET A 1 -13.11 11.09 -7.10
CA MET A 1 -12.43 10.33 -6.04
C MET A 1 -10.93 10.45 -6.30
N LYS A 2 -10.12 10.85 -5.31
CA LYS A 2 -8.67 10.94 -5.49
C LYS A 2 -8.10 9.52 -5.50
N GLU A 3 -7.44 9.13 -6.58
CA GLU A 3 -6.65 7.90 -6.59
C GLU A 3 -5.47 8.07 -5.62
N VAL A 4 -5.32 7.12 -4.69
CA VAL A 4 -4.16 7.09 -3.80
C VAL A 4 -2.93 6.75 -4.63
N ASN A 5 -1.95 7.64 -4.64
CA ASN A 5 -0.68 7.37 -5.33
C ASN A 5 0.20 6.39 -4.52
N TYR A 6 1.29 5.90 -5.10
CA TYR A 6 2.11 4.89 -4.42
C TYR A 6 2.69 5.41 -3.09
N GLU A 7 3.20 6.64 -3.09
CA GLU A 7 3.82 7.29 -1.94
C GLU A 7 2.81 7.51 -0.80
N GLU A 8 1.62 8.01 -1.11
CA GLU A 8 0.52 8.15 -0.16
C GLU A 8 0.08 6.80 0.42
N ALA A 9 0.12 5.72 -0.37
CA ALA A 9 -0.23 4.39 0.11
C ALA A 9 0.82 3.85 1.10
N VAL A 10 2.10 4.11 0.83
CA VAL A 10 3.21 3.77 1.73
C VAL A 10 3.13 4.58 3.01
N HIS A 11 2.91 5.89 2.93
CA HIS A 11 2.73 6.72 4.12
C HIS A 11 1.54 6.29 4.97
N GLN A 12 0.42 5.89 4.35
CA GLN A 12 -0.70 5.32 5.10
C GLN A 12 -0.33 4.02 5.81
N LEU A 13 0.47 3.16 5.18
CA LEU A 13 0.96 1.93 5.81
C LEU A 13 1.87 2.21 7.00
N GLU A 14 2.81 3.14 6.87
CA GLU A 14 3.70 3.58 7.96
C GLU A 14 2.89 4.08 9.16
N ASN A 15 1.90 4.94 8.91
CA ASN A 15 1.01 5.45 9.96
C ASN A 15 0.20 4.33 10.65
N ILE A 16 -0.22 3.31 9.90
CA ILE A 16 -0.95 2.17 10.48
C ILE A 16 -0.01 1.36 11.39
N VAL A 17 1.20 1.07 10.93
CA VAL A 17 2.20 0.33 11.70
C VAL A 17 2.55 1.09 12.97
N GLU A 18 2.82 2.39 12.87
CA GLU A 18 3.14 3.22 14.03
C GLU A 18 2.03 3.19 15.10
N LYS A 19 0.77 3.33 14.69
CA LYS A 19 -0.38 3.26 15.61
C LYS A 19 -0.53 1.89 16.27
N MET A 20 -0.25 0.81 15.52
CA MET A 20 -0.27 -0.55 16.06
C MET A 20 0.84 -0.76 17.08
N GLU A 21 2.06 -0.30 16.78
CA GLU A 21 3.23 -0.43 17.67
C GLU A 21 3.08 0.39 18.96
N ARG A 22 2.47 1.57 18.87
CA ARG A 22 2.18 2.42 20.05
C ARG A 22 1.08 1.87 20.94
N GLY A 23 0.33 0.85 20.48
CA GLY A 23 -0.79 0.28 21.24
C GLY A 23 -1.97 1.24 21.41
N GLU A 24 -2.10 2.22 20.52
CA GLU A 24 -3.15 3.25 20.56
C GLU A 24 -4.50 2.76 19.99
N LEU A 25 -4.55 1.51 19.52
CA LEU A 25 -5.71 0.91 18.87
C LEU A 25 -6.38 -0.12 19.79
N ASP A 26 -7.70 0.00 19.97
CA ASP A 26 -8.51 -1.07 20.53
C ASP A 26 -8.62 -2.26 19.56
N VAL A 27 -9.08 -3.41 20.06
CA VAL A 27 -9.16 -4.68 19.30
C VAL A 27 -10.00 -4.55 18.03
N ASP A 28 -11.10 -3.80 18.06
CA ASP A 28 -11.98 -3.62 16.89
C ASP A 28 -11.31 -2.70 15.86
N SER A 29 -10.67 -1.63 16.33
CA SER A 29 -9.85 -0.73 15.54
C SER A 29 -8.70 -1.46 14.86
N MET A 30 -8.01 -2.38 15.55
CA MET A 30 -6.93 -3.18 14.96
C MET A 30 -7.39 -3.99 13.74
N VAL A 31 -8.56 -4.63 13.81
CA VAL A 31 -9.11 -5.38 12.67
C VAL A 31 -9.37 -4.46 11.47
N SER A 32 -9.92 -3.27 11.73
CA SER A 32 -10.17 -2.29 10.67
C SER A 32 -8.89 -1.78 10.02
N GLN A 33 -7.86 -1.46 10.81
CA GLN A 33 -6.57 -0.98 10.33
C GLN A 33 -5.82 -2.07 9.57
N LEU A 34 -5.89 -3.32 10.02
CA LEU A 34 -5.29 -4.46 9.32
C LEU A 34 -5.91 -4.69 7.94
N LYS A 35 -7.24 -4.61 7.82
CA LYS A 35 -7.93 -4.68 6.52
C LYS A 35 -7.48 -3.56 5.60
N ARG A 36 -7.38 -2.33 6.12
CA ARG A 36 -6.90 -1.19 5.36
C ARG A 36 -5.46 -1.37 4.89
N ALA A 37 -4.58 -1.86 5.76
CA ALA A 37 -3.20 -2.17 5.41
C ALA A 37 -3.12 -3.22 4.28
N GLN A 38 -3.94 -4.27 4.33
CA GLN A 38 -4.00 -5.27 3.26
C GLN A 38 -4.40 -4.68 1.91
N GLU A 39 -5.37 -3.75 1.88
CA GLU A 39 -5.77 -3.04 0.66
C GLU A 39 -4.63 -2.19 0.09
N LEU A 40 -3.95 -1.44 0.97
CA LEU A 40 -2.82 -0.59 0.59
C LEU A 40 -1.66 -1.43 0.03
N VAL A 41 -1.31 -2.54 0.69
CA VAL A 41 -0.28 -3.47 0.20
C VAL A 41 -0.64 -4.03 -1.17
N LYS A 42 -1.91 -4.41 -1.40
CA LYS A 42 -2.37 -4.88 -2.72
C LYS A 42 -2.22 -3.79 -3.78
N LEU A 43 -2.56 -2.56 -3.44
CA LEU A 43 -2.41 -1.41 -4.35
C LEU A 43 -0.94 -1.14 -4.69
N CYS A 44 -0.05 -1.14 -3.70
CA CYS A 44 1.39 -0.97 -3.91
C CYS A 44 1.94 -2.06 -4.84
N LYS A 45 1.63 -3.34 -4.55
CA LYS A 45 2.06 -4.47 -5.40
C LYS A 45 1.53 -4.36 -6.82
N LYS A 46 0.28 -3.94 -7.01
CA LYS A 46 -0.31 -3.75 -8.34
C LYS A 46 0.41 -2.65 -9.12
N LYS A 47 0.71 -1.51 -8.48
CA LYS A 47 1.46 -0.40 -9.11
C LYS A 47 2.87 -0.85 -9.49
N LEU A 48 3.60 -1.47 -8.57
CA LEU A 48 4.95 -1.99 -8.86
C LEU A 48 4.96 -2.98 -10.01
N LYS A 49 4.03 -3.95 -10.01
CA LYS A 49 3.92 -4.91 -11.10
C LYS A 49 3.61 -4.22 -12.43
N HIS A 50 2.70 -3.26 -12.44
CA HIS A 50 2.35 -2.53 -13.65
C HIS A 50 3.56 -1.77 -14.21
N THR A 51 4.31 -1.08 -13.34
CA THR A 51 5.53 -0.37 -13.73
C THR A 51 6.61 -1.33 -14.24
N ASP A 52 6.80 -2.48 -13.58
CA ASP A 52 7.75 -3.51 -14.03
C ASP A 52 7.35 -4.08 -15.41
N ASP A 53 6.06 -4.42 -15.60
CA ASP A 53 5.54 -4.91 -16.87
C ASP A 53 5.72 -3.86 -18.00
N GLU A 54 5.60 -2.56 -17.70
CA GLU A 54 5.87 -1.48 -18.66
C GLU A 54 7.36 -1.35 -19.00
N ILE A 55 8.24 -1.43 -18.01
CA ILE A 55 9.70 -1.42 -18.22
C ILE A 55 10.12 -2.61 -19.09
N GLN A 56 9.62 -3.82 -18.80
CA GLN A 56 9.93 -5.01 -19.58
C GLN A 56 9.50 -4.88 -21.04
N LYS A 57 8.34 -4.27 -21.32
CA LYS A 57 7.89 -4.00 -22.70
C LYS A 57 8.84 -3.05 -23.43
N LEU A 58 9.22 -1.94 -22.78
CA LEU A 58 10.14 -0.97 -23.36
C LEU A 58 11.52 -1.58 -23.69
N LEU A 59 11.99 -2.51 -22.85
CA LEU A 59 13.25 -3.22 -23.05
C LEU A 59 13.15 -4.36 -24.07
N SER A 60 11.97 -4.95 -24.26
CA SER A 60 11.73 -6.05 -25.22
C SER A 60 11.51 -5.56 -26.65
N ASP A 61 11.19 -4.27 -26.83
CA ASP A 61 11.08 -3.61 -28.14
C ASP A 61 12.45 -3.07 -28.65
N GLN A 62 13.57 -3.48 -28.01
CA GLN A 62 14.95 -3.33 -28.52
C GLN A 62 15.47 -4.64 -29.10
#